data_AF-A0A702M221-F1
#
_entry.id   AF-A0A702M221-F1
#
_cell.length_a   1.000
_cell.length_b   1.000
_cell.length_c   1.000
_cell.angle_alpha   90.00
_cell.angle_beta   90.00
_cell.angle_gamma   90.00
#
_symmetry.space_group_name_H-M   'P 1'
#
loop_
_entity.id
_entity.type
_entity.pdbx_description
1 polymer ?
#
loop_
_entity_poly.entity_id
_entity_poly.type
_entity_poly.pdbx_seq_one_letter_code
_entity_poly.pdbx_strand_id
1 'polypeptide(L)'
;KFNINEVEDLFKDAKLCFGGEIKKNFHDLVVFYQRITAERLSLAEEQIQTNLAELEDVNKRLQELNKERSKSLSYISCVSAFDKYRDLNKYLIDLTVEINALKQKLEVSREIGELKEVITDKQQEKNDIVKSIKINRDYVVKNPGNIYSNIKEMFKVFVKNVLDKNGLLTTEQNKEGHLEYWAGLVNNQGQQTSESDGHSYQKILCMGYDISVVSSYLDKNFIRFIYHDGGLETLDDRKKKNFLEFIDWYSNLMGFQYILTLIDTDLPPDYKFADDDIVKVLHDDGNDGLLFKMAPW
;
A
#
# COMPACT_ATOMS: atom_id res chain seq x y z
N LYS A 1 -109.33 -25.09 7.03
CA LYS A 1 -109.87 -26.29 6.33
C LYS A 1 -111.00 -25.81 5.43
N PHE A 2 -110.85 -25.95 4.12
CA PHE A 2 -111.91 -25.58 3.16
C PHE A 2 -112.86 -26.77 2.99
N ASN A 3 -114.15 -26.58 3.21
CA ASN A 3 -115.16 -27.65 3.17
C ASN A 3 -116.12 -27.44 2.00
N ILE A 4 -116.01 -28.29 0.98
CA ILE A 4 -116.79 -28.18 -0.26
C ILE A 4 -118.29 -28.40 0.01
N ASN A 5 -118.63 -29.15 1.06
CA ASN A 5 -120.03 -29.43 1.43
C ASN A 5 -120.72 -28.18 1.99
N GLU A 6 -120.02 -27.35 2.77
CA GLU A 6 -120.57 -26.07 3.26
C GLU A 6 -120.84 -25.09 2.11
N VAL A 7 -119.99 -25.10 1.09
CA VAL A 7 -120.18 -24.28 -0.12
C VAL A 7 -121.35 -24.82 -0.95
N GLU A 8 -121.49 -26.14 -1.07
CA GLU A 8 -122.62 -26.76 -1.77
C GLU A 8 -123.97 -26.48 -1.09
N ASP A 9 -124.01 -26.50 0.24
CA ASP A 9 -125.18 -26.13 1.02
C ASP A 9 -125.52 -24.63 0.82
N LEU A 10 -124.51 -23.75 0.79
CA LEU A 10 -124.69 -22.30 0.51
C LEU A 10 -125.28 -22.04 -0.89
N PHE A 11 -124.84 -22.79 -1.90
CA PHE A 11 -125.36 -22.67 -3.28
C PHE A 11 -126.79 -23.24 -3.39
N LYS A 12 -127.10 -24.31 -2.64
CA LYS A 12 -128.46 -24.86 -2.52
C LYS A 12 -129.42 -23.89 -1.84
N ASP A 13 -129.01 -23.26 -0.74
CA ASP A 13 -129.79 -22.23 -0.05
C ASP A 13 -130.08 -21.04 -0.97
N ALA A 14 -129.16 -20.72 -1.87
CA ALA A 14 -129.32 -19.70 -2.90
C ALA A 14 -130.16 -20.15 -4.13
N LYS A 15 -130.73 -21.37 -4.14
CA LYS A 15 -131.45 -21.99 -5.28
C LYS A 15 -130.67 -21.99 -6.61
N LEU A 16 -129.34 -21.93 -6.55
CA LEU A 16 -128.46 -21.92 -7.72
C LEU A 16 -127.80 -23.29 -7.87
N CYS A 17 -127.83 -23.84 -9.09
CA CYS A 17 -127.25 -25.16 -9.35
C CYS A 17 -125.73 -25.13 -9.20
N PHE A 18 -125.21 -25.80 -8.17
CA PHE A 18 -123.78 -26.08 -8.03
C PHE A 18 -123.39 -27.22 -8.98
N GLY A 19 -123.15 -26.83 -10.24
CA GLY A 19 -122.84 -27.75 -11.33
C GLY A 19 -121.55 -28.54 -11.11
N GLY A 20 -121.51 -29.75 -11.66
CA GLY A 20 -120.44 -30.72 -11.43
C GLY A 20 -119.03 -30.23 -11.81
N GLU A 21 -118.89 -29.35 -12.80
CA GLU A 21 -117.59 -28.82 -13.23
C GLU A 21 -116.94 -27.89 -12.19
N ILE A 22 -117.74 -27.05 -11.52
CA ILE A 22 -117.25 -26.12 -10.47
C ILE A 22 -116.85 -26.89 -9.22
N LYS A 23 -117.65 -27.91 -8.86
CA LYS A 23 -117.36 -28.81 -7.74
C LYS A 23 -116.05 -29.58 -7.96
N LYS A 24 -115.80 -30.02 -9.20
CA LYS A 24 -114.57 -30.72 -9.58
C LYS A 24 -113.35 -29.79 -9.52
N ASN A 25 -113.44 -28.57 -10.04
CA ASN A 25 -112.32 -27.62 -10.06
C ASN A 25 -111.90 -27.18 -8.63
N PHE A 26 -112.87 -26.91 -7.75
CA PHE A 26 -112.56 -26.61 -6.34
C PHE A 26 -112.00 -27.82 -5.58
N HIS A 27 -112.51 -29.02 -5.86
CA HIS A 27 -111.93 -30.25 -5.31
C HIS A 27 -110.48 -30.44 -5.77
N ASP A 28 -110.22 -30.26 -7.06
CA ASP A 28 -108.89 -30.40 -7.66
C ASP A 28 -107.91 -29.35 -7.09
N LEU A 29 -108.35 -28.11 -6.84
CA LEU A 29 -107.53 -27.07 -6.22
C LEU A 29 -107.19 -27.39 -4.75
N VAL A 30 -108.17 -27.89 -3.98
CA VAL A 30 -107.95 -28.29 -2.58
C VAL A 30 -106.99 -29.49 -2.51
N VAL A 31 -107.15 -30.46 -3.40
CA VAL A 31 -106.24 -31.63 -3.50
C VAL A 31 -104.84 -31.18 -3.92
N PHE A 32 -104.71 -30.23 -4.84
CA PHE A 32 -103.43 -29.65 -5.26
C PHE A 32 -102.72 -28.91 -4.12
N TYR A 33 -103.44 -28.04 -3.38
CA TYR A 33 -102.88 -27.36 -2.20
C TYR A 33 -102.49 -28.34 -1.10
N GLN A 34 -103.27 -29.40 -0.86
CA GLN A 34 -102.92 -30.45 0.10
C GLN A 34 -101.67 -31.22 -0.33
N ARG A 35 -101.54 -31.55 -1.62
CA ARG A 35 -100.34 -32.20 -2.17
C ARG A 35 -99.10 -31.31 -2.05
N ILE A 36 -99.17 -30.04 -2.46
CA ILE A 36 -98.03 -29.12 -2.32
C ILE A 36 -97.63 -28.91 -0.86
N THR A 37 -98.61 -28.82 0.04
CA THR A 37 -98.32 -28.63 1.47
C THR A 37 -97.68 -29.88 2.06
N ALA A 38 -98.14 -31.08 1.69
CA ALA A 38 -97.54 -32.34 2.12
C ALA A 38 -96.11 -32.54 1.57
N GLU A 39 -95.89 -32.23 0.29
CA GLU A 39 -94.55 -32.28 -0.32
C GLU A 39 -93.58 -31.29 0.33
N ARG A 40 -94.03 -30.05 0.62
CA ARG A 40 -93.20 -29.06 1.30
C ARG A 40 -92.90 -29.43 2.75
N LEU A 41 -93.85 -30.05 3.45
CA LEU A 41 -93.60 -30.53 4.82
C LEU A 41 -92.56 -31.65 4.81
N SER A 42 -92.69 -32.60 3.87
CA SER A 42 -91.72 -33.69 3.69
C SER A 42 -90.32 -33.17 3.36
N LEU A 43 -90.21 -32.21 2.44
CA LEU A 43 -88.92 -31.58 2.09
C LEU A 43 -88.31 -30.83 3.28
N ALA A 44 -89.13 -30.13 4.07
CA ALA A 44 -88.65 -29.41 5.26
C ALA A 44 -88.18 -30.38 6.36
N GLU A 45 -88.90 -31.47 6.59
CA GLU A 45 -88.50 -32.52 7.54
C GLU A 45 -87.21 -33.21 7.12
N GLU A 46 -87.06 -33.52 5.83
CA GLU A 46 -85.84 -34.08 5.26
C GLU A 46 -84.66 -33.10 5.42
N GLN A 47 -84.86 -31.82 5.11
CA GLN A 47 -83.84 -30.79 5.29
C GLN A 47 -83.43 -30.60 6.77
N ILE A 48 -84.39 -30.68 7.70
CA ILE A 48 -84.10 -30.62 9.14
C ILE A 48 -83.24 -31.82 9.56
N GLN A 49 -83.55 -33.02 9.08
CA GLN A 49 -82.77 -34.22 9.37
C GLN A 49 -81.36 -34.13 8.78
N THR A 50 -81.22 -33.66 7.54
CA THR A 50 -79.90 -33.45 6.91
C THR A 50 -79.09 -32.44 7.70
N ASN A 51 -79.67 -31.28 8.05
CA ASN A 51 -78.98 -30.25 8.80
C ASN A 51 -78.56 -30.72 10.20
N LEU A 52 -79.39 -31.52 10.88
CA LEU A 52 -79.04 -32.10 12.19
C LEU A 52 -77.88 -33.10 12.09
N ALA A 53 -77.88 -33.94 11.05
CA ALA A 53 -76.79 -34.88 10.80
C ALA A 53 -75.47 -34.15 10.47
N GLU A 54 -75.53 -33.09 9.65
CA GLU A 54 -74.37 -32.24 9.36
C GLU A 54 -73.85 -31.55 10.63
N LEU A 55 -74.74 -31.08 11.51
CA LEU A 55 -74.35 -30.43 12.77
C LEU A 55 -73.65 -31.42 13.71
N GLU A 56 -74.08 -32.67 13.75
CA GLU A 56 -73.44 -33.72 14.52
C GLU A 56 -72.04 -34.07 13.97
N ASP A 57 -71.90 -34.17 12.64
CA ASP A 57 -70.61 -34.42 11.98
C ASP A 57 -69.63 -33.26 12.21
N VAL A 58 -70.08 -32.02 12.05
CA VAL A 58 -69.29 -30.82 12.31
C VAL A 58 -68.83 -30.77 13.77
N ASN A 59 -69.70 -31.12 14.73
CA ASN A 59 -69.31 -31.16 16.14
C ASN A 59 -68.28 -32.26 16.44
N LYS A 60 -68.42 -33.45 15.84
CA LYS A 60 -67.41 -34.52 15.97
C LYS A 60 -66.07 -34.06 15.41
N ARG A 61 -66.08 -33.47 14.20
CA ARG A 61 -64.89 -32.88 13.56
C ARG A 61 -64.23 -31.83 14.45
N LEU A 62 -65.03 -30.97 15.08
CA LEU A 62 -64.56 -29.89 15.95
C LEU A 62 -63.93 -30.45 17.23
N GLN A 63 -64.50 -31.50 17.82
CA GLN A 63 -63.91 -32.20 18.96
C GLN A 63 -62.58 -32.88 18.61
N GLU A 64 -62.50 -33.54 17.45
CA GLU A 64 -61.27 -34.16 16.96
C GLU A 64 -60.18 -33.11 16.71
N LEU A 65 -60.51 -32.03 16.00
CA LEU A 65 -59.60 -30.91 15.75
C LEU A 65 -59.14 -30.23 17.04
N ASN A 66 -60.01 -30.09 18.05
CA ASN A 66 -59.61 -29.56 19.36
C ASN A 66 -58.66 -30.52 20.09
N LYS A 67 -58.88 -31.83 19.99
CA LYS A 67 -57.99 -32.85 20.58
C LYS A 67 -56.63 -32.87 19.90
N GLU A 68 -56.58 -32.73 18.58
CA GLU A 68 -55.34 -32.55 17.83
C GLU A 68 -54.64 -31.24 18.18
N ARG A 69 -55.38 -30.12 18.24
CA ARG A 69 -54.84 -28.82 18.66
C ARG A 69 -54.25 -28.89 20.05
N SER A 70 -54.92 -29.56 20.99
CA SER A 70 -54.45 -29.74 22.36
C SER A 70 -53.19 -30.63 22.43
N LYS A 71 -53.11 -31.68 21.61
CA LYS A 71 -51.88 -32.49 21.45
C LYS A 71 -50.74 -31.66 20.86
N SER A 72 -50.95 -30.94 19.76
CA SER A 72 -49.92 -30.09 19.14
C SER A 72 -49.46 -28.96 20.06
N LEU A 73 -50.38 -28.35 20.80
CA LEU A 73 -50.05 -27.36 21.84
C LEU A 73 -49.26 -27.98 22.99
N SER A 74 -49.49 -29.25 23.35
CA SER A 74 -48.69 -29.94 24.36
C SER A 74 -47.23 -30.18 23.91
N TYR A 75 -46.98 -30.34 22.61
CA TYR A 75 -45.63 -30.38 22.03
C TYR A 75 -44.94 -29.01 22.05
N ILE A 76 -45.70 -27.93 21.80
CA ILE A 76 -45.20 -26.54 21.80
C ILE A 76 -45.01 -26.02 23.24
N SER A 77 -45.80 -26.50 24.20
CA SER A 77 -45.74 -26.08 25.62
C SER A 77 -44.56 -26.66 26.41
N CYS A 78 -43.65 -27.40 25.77
CA CYS A 78 -42.30 -27.59 26.31
C CYS A 78 -41.56 -26.25 26.24
N VAL A 79 -41.86 -25.34 27.18
CA VAL A 79 -41.16 -24.05 27.39
C VAL A 79 -39.63 -24.26 27.38
N SER A 80 -39.17 -25.43 27.87
CA SER A 80 -37.78 -25.86 27.83
C SER A 80 -37.18 -26.08 26.44
N ALA A 81 -37.97 -26.40 25.41
CA ALA A 81 -37.46 -26.63 24.05
C ALA A 81 -37.15 -25.31 23.33
N PHE A 82 -37.99 -24.29 23.51
CA PHE A 82 -37.76 -22.96 22.94
C PHE A 82 -36.60 -22.24 23.67
N ASP A 83 -36.53 -22.35 25.00
CA ASP A 83 -35.38 -21.84 25.76
C ASP A 83 -34.07 -22.54 25.35
N LYS A 84 -34.07 -23.88 25.22
CA LYS A 84 -32.91 -24.63 24.70
C LYS A 84 -32.52 -24.22 23.28
N TYR A 85 -33.48 -23.98 22.39
CA TYR A 85 -33.21 -23.50 21.04
C TYR A 85 -32.57 -22.10 21.05
N ARG A 86 -33.08 -21.19 21.89
CA ARG A 86 -32.50 -19.85 22.06
C ARG A 86 -31.08 -19.92 22.62
N ASP A 87 -30.84 -20.79 23.61
CA ASP A 87 -29.52 -20.97 24.22
C ASP A 87 -28.53 -21.60 23.24
N LEU A 88 -28.96 -22.60 22.45
CA LEU A 88 -28.17 -23.17 21.36
C LEU A 88 -27.85 -22.14 20.27
N ASN A 89 -28.80 -21.28 19.90
CA ASN A 89 -28.56 -20.21 18.93
C ASN A 89 -27.56 -19.17 19.46
N LYS A 90 -27.65 -18.79 20.75
CA LYS A 90 -26.64 -17.93 21.38
C LYS A 90 -25.26 -18.58 21.33
N TYR A 91 -25.17 -19.85 21.70
CA TYR A 91 -23.92 -20.61 21.65
C TYR A 91 -23.36 -20.71 20.21
N LEU A 92 -24.23 -20.89 19.20
CA LEU A 92 -23.85 -20.89 17.79
C LEU A 92 -23.30 -19.53 17.35
N ILE A 93 -23.95 -18.43 17.76
CA ILE A 93 -23.47 -17.07 17.51
C ILE A 93 -22.09 -16.87 18.15
N ASP A 94 -21.92 -17.25 19.42
CA ASP A 94 -20.64 -17.13 20.14
C ASP A 94 -19.53 -17.93 19.45
N LEU A 95 -19.80 -19.18 19.08
CA LEU A 95 -18.90 -20.02 18.28
C LEU A 95 -18.56 -19.38 16.93
N THR A 96 -19.52 -18.75 16.26
CA THR A 96 -19.30 -18.08 14.97
C THR A 96 -18.37 -16.88 15.13
N VAL A 97 -18.57 -16.09 16.19
CA VAL A 97 -17.70 -14.96 16.53
C VAL A 97 -16.29 -15.46 16.82
N GLU A 98 -16.14 -16.55 17.60
CA GLU A 98 -14.85 -17.15 17.91
C GLU A 98 -14.14 -17.67 16.64
N ILE A 99 -14.86 -18.38 15.77
CA ILE A 99 -14.35 -18.87 14.49
C ILE A 99 -13.86 -17.70 13.62
N ASN A 100 -14.62 -16.62 13.54
CA ASN A 100 -14.22 -15.46 12.74
C ASN A 100 -12.99 -14.77 13.33
N ALA A 101 -12.89 -14.66 14.67
CA ALA A 101 -11.70 -14.14 15.33
C ALA A 101 -10.46 -15.03 15.07
N LEU A 102 -10.62 -16.36 15.10
CA LEU A 102 -9.55 -17.31 14.77
C LEU A 102 -9.14 -17.22 13.31
N LYS A 103 -10.10 -17.10 12.37
CA LYS A 103 -9.81 -16.89 10.95
C LYS A 103 -9.02 -15.61 10.70
N GLN A 104 -9.39 -14.51 11.35
CA GLN A 104 -8.65 -13.25 11.23
C GLN A 104 -7.21 -13.38 11.76
N LYS A 105 -7.03 -14.06 12.90
CA LYS A 105 -5.69 -14.34 13.45
C LYS A 105 -4.85 -15.21 12.51
N LEU A 106 -5.47 -16.21 11.88
CA LEU A 106 -4.81 -17.08 10.90
C LEU A 106 -4.33 -16.29 9.69
N GLU A 107 -5.15 -15.37 9.17
CA GLU A 107 -4.79 -14.55 8.01
C GLU A 107 -3.62 -13.61 8.33
N VAL A 108 -3.66 -12.92 9.47
CA VAL A 108 -2.52 -12.09 9.92
C VAL A 108 -1.25 -12.94 10.10
N SER A 109 -1.37 -14.17 10.61
CA SER A 109 -0.22 -15.06 10.74
C SER A 109 0.35 -15.49 9.39
N ARG A 110 -0.50 -15.64 8.36
CA ARG A 110 -0.09 -15.95 6.98
C ARG A 110 0.68 -14.78 6.39
N GLU A 111 0.14 -13.57 6.49
CA GLU A 111 0.81 -12.33 6.05
C GLU A 111 2.17 -12.14 6.74
N ILE A 112 2.27 -12.39 8.04
CA ILE A 112 3.55 -12.35 8.77
C ILE A 112 4.54 -13.39 8.22
N GLY A 113 4.07 -14.58 7.85
CA GLY A 113 4.88 -15.62 7.21
C GLY A 113 5.46 -15.15 5.88
N GLU A 114 4.60 -14.64 5.00
CA GLU A 114 5.00 -14.10 3.69
C GLU A 114 5.99 -12.94 3.83
N LEU A 115 5.74 -11.99 4.74
CA LEU A 115 6.66 -10.88 4.99
C LEU A 115 8.02 -11.35 5.52
N LYS A 116 8.07 -12.41 6.33
CA LYS A 116 9.34 -12.99 6.80
C LYS A 116 10.13 -13.64 5.68
N GLU A 117 9.46 -14.30 4.73
CA GLU A 117 10.12 -14.83 3.52
C GLU A 117 10.72 -13.69 2.69
N VAL A 118 9.94 -12.63 2.42
CA VAL A 118 10.41 -11.44 1.71
C VAL A 118 11.62 -10.78 2.40
N ILE A 119 11.61 -10.68 3.73
CA ILE A 119 12.73 -10.15 4.50
C ILE A 119 13.98 -11.02 4.32
N THR A 120 13.82 -12.34 4.40
CA THR A 120 14.91 -13.30 4.20
C THR A 120 15.52 -13.16 2.81
N ASP A 121 14.69 -13.07 1.78
CA ASP A 121 15.12 -12.91 0.39
C ASP A 121 15.87 -11.59 0.18
N LYS A 122 15.34 -10.48 0.72
CA LYS A 122 15.99 -9.16 0.64
C LYS A 122 17.31 -9.12 1.39
N GLN A 123 17.42 -9.83 2.52
CA GLN A 123 18.66 -9.96 3.25
C GLN A 123 19.70 -10.76 2.45
N GLN A 124 19.29 -11.80 1.74
CA GLN A 124 20.16 -12.57 0.86
C GLN A 124 20.65 -11.72 -0.33
N GLU A 125 19.75 -10.99 -1.00
CA GLU A 125 20.09 -10.07 -2.09
C GLU A 125 21.11 -9.01 -1.63
N LYS A 126 20.88 -8.39 -0.47
CA LYS A 126 21.84 -7.46 0.14
C LYS A 126 23.20 -8.13 0.33
N ASN A 127 23.26 -9.33 0.91
CA ASN A 127 24.51 -10.02 1.17
C ASN A 127 25.29 -10.32 -0.12
N ASP A 128 24.60 -10.66 -1.21
CA ASP A 128 25.23 -10.98 -2.49
C ASP A 128 25.75 -9.71 -3.19
N ILE A 129 25.05 -8.58 -3.07
CA ILE A 129 25.56 -7.26 -3.50
C ILE A 129 26.81 -6.90 -2.71
N VAL A 130 26.80 -7.03 -1.38
CA VAL A 130 27.95 -6.72 -0.52
C VAL A 130 29.18 -7.56 -0.90
N LYS A 131 29.00 -8.86 -1.18
CA LYS A 131 30.08 -9.72 -1.69
C LYS A 131 30.59 -9.25 -3.05
N SER A 132 29.69 -8.88 -3.96
CA SER A 132 30.04 -8.43 -5.31
C SER A 132 30.86 -7.15 -5.27
N ILE A 133 30.49 -6.19 -4.42
CA ILE A 133 31.27 -4.97 -4.15
C ILE A 133 32.68 -5.33 -3.67
N LYS A 134 32.80 -6.26 -2.72
CA LYS A 134 34.10 -6.70 -2.19
C LYS A 134 34.99 -7.29 -3.28
N ILE A 135 34.44 -8.19 -4.10
CA ILE A 135 35.17 -8.85 -5.19
C ILE A 135 35.64 -7.81 -6.21
N ASN A 136 34.76 -6.89 -6.62
CA ASN A 136 35.12 -5.83 -7.56
C ASN A 136 36.20 -4.91 -6.99
N ARG A 137 36.06 -4.48 -5.72
CA ARG A 137 37.05 -3.66 -5.03
C ARG A 137 38.40 -4.37 -4.98
N ASP A 138 38.45 -5.62 -4.52
CA ASP A 138 39.69 -6.38 -4.40
C ASP A 138 40.36 -6.57 -5.78
N TYR A 139 39.58 -6.77 -6.83
CA TYR A 139 40.06 -6.82 -8.21
C TYR A 139 40.68 -5.47 -8.62
N VAL A 140 39.97 -4.35 -8.44
CA VAL A 140 40.45 -3.01 -8.83
C VAL A 140 41.68 -2.60 -8.02
N VAL A 141 41.76 -2.95 -6.74
CA VAL A 141 42.91 -2.60 -5.88
C VAL A 141 44.16 -3.42 -6.22
N LYS A 142 44.01 -4.70 -6.61
CA LYS A 142 45.16 -5.60 -6.86
C LYS A 142 45.70 -5.54 -8.28
N ASN A 143 44.90 -5.18 -9.27
CA ASN A 143 45.34 -5.14 -10.66
C ASN A 143 46.03 -3.81 -10.96
N PRO A 144 47.34 -3.80 -11.26
CA PRO A 144 48.04 -2.57 -11.64
C PRO A 144 47.63 -2.11 -13.05
N GLY A 145 47.87 -0.83 -13.34
CA GLY A 145 47.64 -0.24 -14.66
C GLY A 145 46.20 0.13 -14.96
N ASN A 146 45.28 -0.04 -13.99
CA ASN A 146 43.94 0.52 -14.09
C ASN A 146 43.91 1.98 -13.62
N ILE A 147 42.82 2.68 -13.97
CA ILE A 147 42.61 4.09 -13.60
C ILE A 147 42.78 4.32 -12.09
N TYR A 148 42.23 3.43 -11.26
CA TYR A 148 42.30 3.58 -9.81
C TYR A 148 43.75 3.51 -9.30
N SER A 149 44.55 2.59 -9.82
CA SER A 149 45.98 2.51 -9.50
C SER A 149 46.75 3.74 -9.99
N ASN A 150 46.40 4.28 -11.16
CA ASN A 150 47.02 5.49 -11.69
C ASN A 150 46.71 6.71 -10.81
N ILE A 151 45.44 6.86 -10.36
CA ILE A 151 45.04 7.92 -9.44
C ILE A 151 45.84 7.80 -8.13
N LYS A 152 45.96 6.59 -7.58
CA LYS A 152 46.70 6.35 -6.34
C LYS A 152 48.17 6.72 -6.44
N GLU A 153 48.84 6.32 -7.51
CA GLU A 153 50.25 6.63 -7.71
C GLU A 153 50.46 8.13 -7.98
N MET A 154 49.59 8.75 -8.78
CA MET A 154 49.68 10.20 -9.00
C MET A 154 49.43 11.01 -7.74
N PHE A 155 48.49 10.59 -6.90
CA PHE A 155 48.23 11.24 -5.63
C PHE A 155 49.43 11.17 -4.70
N LYS A 156 50.11 10.01 -4.63
CA LYS A 156 51.36 9.88 -3.87
C LYS A 156 52.46 10.79 -4.40
N VAL A 157 52.63 10.85 -5.74
CA VAL A 157 53.60 11.71 -6.39
C VAL A 157 53.32 13.17 -6.07
N PHE A 158 52.07 13.61 -6.18
CA PHE A 158 51.65 14.97 -5.81
C PHE A 158 52.00 15.30 -4.36
N VAL A 159 51.54 14.46 -3.41
CA VAL A 159 51.77 14.71 -1.98
C VAL A 159 53.25 14.74 -1.64
N LYS A 160 54.06 13.88 -2.28
CA LYS A 160 55.50 13.86 -2.06
C LYS A 160 56.19 15.12 -2.58
N ASN A 161 55.85 15.58 -3.79
CA ASN A 161 56.50 16.76 -4.37
C ASN A 161 56.03 18.06 -3.71
N VAL A 162 54.73 18.18 -3.41
CA VAL A 162 54.15 19.43 -2.89
C VAL A 162 54.34 19.55 -1.38
N LEU A 163 54.05 18.48 -0.63
CA LEU A 163 54.02 18.51 0.84
C LEU A 163 55.25 17.88 1.50
N ASP A 164 56.13 17.23 0.73
CA ASP A 164 57.27 16.45 1.23
C ASP A 164 56.86 15.39 2.28
N LYS A 165 55.68 14.79 2.05
CA LYS A 165 55.09 13.76 2.93
C LYS A 165 54.69 12.54 2.12
N ASN A 166 54.31 11.47 2.80
CA ASN A 166 53.78 10.29 2.15
C ASN A 166 52.25 10.41 2.06
N GLY A 167 51.73 10.45 0.84
CA GLY A 167 50.30 10.38 0.58
C GLY A 167 49.83 8.93 0.57
N LEU A 168 48.57 8.70 0.95
CA LEU A 168 47.94 7.41 0.79
C LEU A 168 46.47 7.62 0.41
N LEU A 169 46.03 6.84 -0.58
CA LEU A 169 44.64 6.75 -1.00
C LEU A 169 44.19 5.28 -0.89
N THR A 170 43.17 5.04 -0.09
CA THR A 170 42.61 3.70 0.18
C THR A 170 41.12 3.66 -0.09
N THR A 171 40.66 2.44 -0.37
CA THR A 171 39.24 2.12 -0.49
C THR A 171 38.99 0.85 0.27
N GLU A 172 38.19 0.95 1.32
CA GLU A 172 37.80 -0.14 2.18
C GLU A 172 36.32 -0.43 2.06
N GLN A 173 35.91 -1.63 2.48
CA GLN A 173 34.50 -1.94 2.63
C GLN A 173 34.21 -1.98 4.12
N ASN A 174 33.26 -1.16 4.56
CA ASN A 174 32.91 -1.07 5.97
C ASN A 174 32.04 -2.26 6.43
N LYS A 175 31.70 -2.28 7.72
CA LYS A 175 30.91 -3.37 8.31
C LYS A 175 29.50 -3.50 7.73
N GLU A 176 28.96 -2.44 7.13
CA GLU A 176 27.65 -2.44 6.49
C GLU A 176 27.70 -2.87 5.02
N GLY A 177 28.90 -2.98 4.45
CA GLY A 177 29.14 -3.36 3.06
C GLY A 177 29.32 -2.20 2.10
N HIS A 178 29.32 -0.95 2.59
CA HIS A 178 29.56 0.26 1.79
C HIS A 178 31.06 0.46 1.53
N LEU A 179 31.39 1.14 0.44
CA LEU A 179 32.76 1.57 0.16
C LEU A 179 33.07 2.85 0.95
N GLU A 180 34.17 2.81 1.70
CA GLU A 180 34.75 3.95 2.38
C GLU A 180 36.06 4.32 1.69
N TYR A 181 36.20 5.61 1.39
CA TYR A 181 37.37 6.16 0.73
C TYR A 181 38.12 7.02 1.72
N TRP A 182 39.44 6.88 1.74
CA TRP A 182 40.29 7.73 2.55
C TRP A 182 41.47 8.20 1.72
N ALA A 183 41.74 9.49 1.79
CA ALA A 183 42.88 10.15 1.16
C ALA A 183 43.52 11.07 2.19
N GLY A 184 44.81 10.88 2.45
CA GLY A 184 45.48 11.65 3.48
C GLY A 184 46.97 11.39 3.55
N LEU A 185 47.56 11.89 4.63
CA LEU A 185 48.96 11.81 4.94
C LEU A 185 49.23 10.63 5.88
N VAL A 186 50.34 9.95 5.64
CA VAL A 186 50.85 8.88 6.50
C VAL A 186 52.29 9.16 6.92
N ASN A 187 52.66 8.67 8.09
CA ASN A 187 54.05 8.70 8.55
C ASN A 187 54.90 7.65 7.80
N ASN A 188 56.21 7.61 8.08
CA ASN A 188 57.13 6.64 7.46
C ASN A 188 56.82 5.17 7.82
N GLN A 189 55.96 4.93 8.81
CA GLN A 189 55.49 3.61 9.21
C GLN A 189 54.12 3.26 8.60
N GLY A 190 53.55 4.13 7.76
CA GLY A 190 52.26 3.93 7.10
C GLY A 190 51.04 4.21 7.98
N GLN A 191 51.21 4.81 9.16
CA GLN A 191 50.10 5.19 10.01
C GLN A 191 49.55 6.57 9.62
N GLN A 192 48.23 6.71 9.64
CA GLN A 192 47.53 7.96 9.33
C GLN A 192 47.96 9.08 10.30
N THR A 193 48.19 10.27 9.77
CA THR A 193 48.48 11.46 10.58
C THR A 193 47.26 12.38 10.65
N SER A 194 47.02 12.97 11.83
CA SER A 194 45.95 13.96 12.04
C SER A 194 46.20 15.29 11.36
N GLU A 195 47.38 15.48 10.75
CA GLU A 195 47.69 16.68 9.97
C GLU A 195 46.75 16.82 8.75
N SER A 196 46.24 15.70 8.25
CA SER A 196 45.25 15.67 7.15
C SER A 196 43.91 16.29 7.54
N ASP A 197 43.62 16.38 8.84
CA ASP A 197 42.36 16.93 9.37
C ASP A 197 42.38 18.47 9.43
N GLY A 198 43.56 19.08 9.24
CA GLY A 198 43.68 20.54 9.15
C GLY A 198 43.11 21.05 7.84
N HIS A 199 42.24 22.06 7.91
CA HIS A 199 41.55 22.63 6.75
C HIS A 199 42.47 22.95 5.56
N SER A 200 43.64 23.55 5.79
CA SER A 200 44.59 23.92 4.74
C SER A 200 45.22 22.69 4.07
N TYR A 201 45.53 21.64 4.85
CA TYR A 201 46.04 20.38 4.31
C TYR A 201 44.95 19.60 3.58
N GLN A 202 43.72 19.62 4.07
CA GLN A 202 42.61 18.98 3.40
C GLN A 202 42.34 19.61 2.02
N LYS A 203 42.35 20.95 1.91
CA LYS A 203 42.20 21.66 0.63
C LYS A 203 43.24 21.22 -0.39
N ILE A 204 44.52 21.24 -0.03
CA ILE A 204 45.60 20.88 -0.97
C ILE A 204 45.58 19.39 -1.34
N LEU A 205 45.14 18.52 -0.42
CA LEU A 205 44.93 17.09 -0.73
C LEU A 205 43.76 16.90 -1.72
N CYS A 206 42.65 17.64 -1.58
CA CYS A 206 41.57 17.63 -2.56
C CYS A 206 42.05 18.07 -3.94
N MET A 207 42.81 19.17 -4.02
CA MET A 207 43.39 19.64 -5.29
C MET A 207 44.32 18.58 -5.90
N GLY A 208 45.14 17.93 -5.07
CA GLY A 208 45.99 16.81 -5.49
C GLY A 208 45.21 15.62 -6.03
N TYR A 209 44.06 15.31 -5.42
CA TYR A 209 43.16 14.27 -5.91
C TYR A 209 42.56 14.65 -7.27
N ASP A 210 42.08 15.88 -7.44
CA ASP A 210 41.49 16.35 -8.71
C ASP A 210 42.52 16.28 -9.85
N ILE A 211 43.76 16.71 -9.59
CA ILE A 211 44.88 16.56 -10.54
C ILE A 211 45.13 15.08 -10.86
N SER A 212 45.11 14.21 -9.86
CA SER A 212 45.33 12.77 -10.05
C SER A 212 44.25 12.11 -10.89
N VAL A 213 42.99 12.55 -10.74
CA VAL A 213 41.86 12.11 -11.56
C VAL A 213 42.06 12.57 -13.00
N VAL A 214 42.18 13.87 -13.25
CA VAL A 214 42.35 14.40 -14.62
C VAL A 214 43.51 13.70 -15.33
N SER A 215 44.63 13.55 -14.65
CA SER A 215 45.83 12.90 -15.19
C SER A 215 45.63 11.45 -15.58
N SER A 216 44.81 10.73 -14.81
CA SER A 216 44.53 9.31 -15.06
C SER A 216 43.52 9.06 -16.18
N TYR A 217 42.87 10.12 -16.68
CA TYR A 217 41.85 10.08 -17.73
C TYR A 217 42.27 10.81 -19.02
N LEU A 218 43.53 11.23 -19.14
CA LEU A 218 44.01 12.01 -20.30
C LEU A 218 43.92 11.25 -21.62
N ASP A 219 44.03 9.91 -21.60
CA ASP A 219 43.88 9.04 -22.75
C ASP A 219 42.41 8.84 -23.18
N LYS A 220 41.46 9.44 -22.45
CA LYS A 220 40.01 9.30 -22.67
C LYS A 220 39.37 10.64 -23.04
N ASN A 221 38.10 10.56 -23.44
CA ASN A 221 37.24 11.74 -23.61
C ASN A 221 36.81 12.27 -22.25
N PHE A 222 37.73 12.96 -21.57
CA PHE A 222 37.53 13.55 -20.25
C PHE A 222 37.90 15.03 -20.24
N ILE A 223 37.54 15.72 -19.17
CA ILE A 223 37.85 17.13 -18.94
C ILE A 223 39.36 17.33 -18.95
N ARG A 224 39.85 18.38 -19.64
CA ARG A 224 41.27 18.73 -19.78
C ARG A 224 41.63 20.07 -19.15
N PHE A 225 40.82 20.54 -18.23
CA PHE A 225 41.14 21.70 -17.42
C PHE A 225 40.75 21.48 -15.97
N ILE A 226 41.41 22.19 -15.07
CA ILE A 226 41.13 22.22 -13.64
C ILE A 226 40.98 23.67 -13.23
N TYR A 227 39.98 23.96 -12.39
CA TYR A 227 39.77 25.27 -11.80
C TYR A 227 39.70 25.12 -10.28
N HIS A 228 40.57 25.81 -9.56
CA HIS A 228 40.51 25.87 -8.10
C HIS A 228 40.46 27.31 -7.61
N ASP A 229 39.53 27.55 -6.68
CA ASP A 229 39.34 28.85 -6.04
C ASP A 229 39.93 28.88 -4.63
N GLY A 230 40.71 29.92 -4.32
CA GLY A 230 41.32 30.10 -3.00
C GLY A 230 42.18 28.92 -2.55
N GLY A 231 42.79 28.20 -3.50
CA GLY A 231 43.42 26.90 -3.25
C GLY A 231 44.65 26.94 -2.34
N LEU A 232 45.28 28.12 -2.22
CA LEU A 232 46.53 28.32 -1.47
C LEU A 232 46.35 29.04 -0.12
N GLU A 233 45.12 29.37 0.26
CA GLU A 233 44.81 30.06 1.51
C GLU A 233 45.43 29.33 2.72
N THR A 234 46.01 30.08 3.66
CA THR A 234 46.52 29.59 4.96
C THR A 234 47.59 28.49 4.88
N LEU A 235 48.07 28.16 3.68
CA LEU A 235 49.17 27.22 3.47
C LEU A 235 50.51 27.91 3.75
N ASP A 236 51.53 27.15 4.11
CA ASP A 236 52.90 27.67 4.27
C ASP A 236 53.53 27.99 2.91
N ASP A 237 54.25 29.11 2.80
CA ASP A 237 54.79 29.64 1.53
C ASP A 237 55.69 28.65 0.78
N ARG A 238 56.45 27.81 1.50
CA ARG A 238 57.27 26.76 0.87
C ARG A 238 56.40 25.77 0.11
N LYS A 239 55.27 25.36 0.69
CA LYS A 239 54.35 24.40 0.06
C LYS A 239 53.58 25.04 -1.08
N LYS A 240 53.21 26.31 -0.95
CA LYS A 240 52.59 27.09 -2.05
C LYS A 240 53.52 27.16 -3.26
N LYS A 241 54.80 27.47 -3.04
CA LYS A 241 55.82 27.49 -4.09
C LYS A 241 55.98 26.11 -4.74
N ASN A 242 56.12 25.05 -3.95
CA ASN A 242 56.19 23.69 -4.46
C ASN A 242 54.95 23.30 -5.28
N PHE A 243 53.76 23.73 -4.85
CA PHE A 243 52.51 23.49 -5.59
C PHE A 243 52.51 24.18 -6.94
N LEU A 244 52.86 25.47 -6.98
CA LEU A 244 52.87 26.27 -8.19
C LEU A 244 53.92 25.74 -9.19
N GLU A 245 55.13 25.42 -8.73
CA GLU A 245 56.17 24.79 -9.56
C GLU A 245 55.74 23.40 -10.07
N PHE A 246 55.09 22.60 -9.22
CA PHE A 246 54.57 21.29 -9.62
C PHE A 246 53.51 21.44 -10.70
N ILE A 247 52.55 22.35 -10.54
CA ILE A 247 51.42 22.44 -11.46
C ILE A 247 51.81 23.05 -12.80
N ASP A 248 52.72 24.02 -12.81
CA ASP A 248 53.30 24.57 -14.02
C ASP A 248 53.98 23.46 -14.84
N TRP A 249 54.96 22.77 -14.24
CA TRP A 249 55.66 21.69 -14.93
C TRP A 249 54.73 20.55 -15.37
N TYR A 250 53.83 20.12 -14.47
CA TYR A 250 53.04 18.92 -14.70
C TYR A 250 51.87 19.13 -15.67
N SER A 251 51.23 20.30 -15.64
CA SER A 251 50.16 20.65 -16.58
C SER A 251 50.68 20.73 -18.03
N ASN A 252 51.88 21.30 -18.21
CA ASN A 252 52.59 21.33 -19.48
C ASN A 252 52.98 19.93 -19.98
N LEU A 253 53.52 19.09 -19.09
CA LEU A 253 53.90 17.70 -19.42
C LEU A 253 52.69 16.86 -19.86
N MET A 254 51.58 17.00 -19.14
CA MET A 254 50.40 16.15 -19.30
C MET A 254 49.36 16.70 -20.29
N GLY A 255 49.47 17.98 -20.66
CA GLY A 255 48.58 18.62 -21.63
C GLY A 255 47.17 18.90 -21.09
N PHE A 256 47.06 19.39 -19.86
CA PHE A 256 45.83 19.94 -19.31
C PHE A 256 46.02 21.39 -18.89
N GLN A 257 44.95 22.19 -18.93
CA GLN A 257 44.98 23.58 -18.49
C GLN A 257 44.71 23.66 -16.98
N TYR A 258 45.54 24.37 -16.23
CA TYR A 258 45.29 24.64 -14.81
C TYR A 258 44.93 26.11 -14.61
N ILE A 259 43.85 26.36 -13.88
CA ILE A 259 43.34 27.71 -13.59
C ILE A 259 43.23 27.84 -12.07
N LEU A 260 43.85 28.88 -11.53
CA LEU A 260 43.89 29.17 -10.10
C LEU A 260 43.47 30.61 -9.85
N THR A 261 42.59 30.82 -8.88
CA THR A 261 42.33 32.13 -8.29
C THR A 261 42.92 32.20 -6.90
N LEU A 262 43.56 33.33 -6.59
CA LEU A 262 44.22 33.59 -5.31
C LEU A 262 44.17 35.09 -5.00
N ILE A 263 44.20 35.41 -3.71
CA ILE A 263 44.41 36.77 -3.23
C ILE A 263 45.92 37.05 -3.26
N ASP A 264 46.32 38.29 -3.55
CA ASP A 264 47.74 38.68 -3.62
C ASP A 264 48.53 38.30 -2.36
N THR A 265 47.91 38.42 -1.19
CA THR A 265 48.50 38.03 0.10
C THR A 265 48.75 36.52 0.25
N ASP A 266 48.09 35.69 -0.55
CA ASP A 266 48.31 34.25 -0.58
C ASP A 266 49.42 33.84 -1.54
N LEU A 267 49.96 34.73 -2.36
CA LEU A 267 51.12 34.44 -3.19
C LEU A 267 52.40 34.50 -2.34
N PRO A 268 53.33 33.54 -2.47
CA PRO A 268 54.63 33.66 -1.80
C PRO A 268 55.35 34.95 -2.25
N PRO A 269 55.96 35.73 -1.33
CA PRO A 269 56.48 37.07 -1.65
C PRO A 269 57.50 37.13 -2.80
N ASP A 270 58.27 36.05 -2.99
CA ASP A 270 59.31 35.95 -4.01
C ASP A 270 58.85 35.18 -5.27
N TYR A 271 57.58 34.79 -5.36
CA TYR A 271 57.09 34.04 -6.50
C TYR A 271 56.83 34.97 -7.69
N LYS A 272 57.34 34.57 -8.85
CA LYS A 272 57.12 35.25 -10.12
C LYS A 272 56.57 34.26 -11.13
N PHE A 273 55.44 34.61 -11.71
CA PHE A 273 54.87 33.92 -12.85
C PHE A 273 55.81 34.03 -14.05
N ALA A 274 55.80 33.00 -14.89
CA ALA A 274 56.55 32.98 -16.13
C ALA A 274 55.91 33.92 -17.17
N ASP A 275 56.68 34.32 -18.18
CA ASP A 275 56.19 35.26 -19.20
C ASP A 275 55.06 34.67 -20.07
N ASP A 276 54.95 33.34 -20.13
CA ASP A 276 53.90 32.59 -20.81
C ASP A 276 52.67 32.29 -19.94
N ASP A 277 52.71 32.60 -18.64
CA ASP A 277 51.55 32.49 -17.76
C ASP A 277 50.48 33.55 -18.11
N ILE A 278 49.23 33.13 -18.17
CA ILE A 278 48.09 34.04 -18.37
C ILE A 278 47.66 34.58 -17.00
N VAL A 279 48.18 35.75 -16.63
CA VAL A 279 47.84 36.41 -15.37
C VAL A 279 46.82 37.53 -15.59
N LYS A 280 45.66 37.45 -14.92
CA LYS A 280 44.65 38.52 -14.90
C LYS A 280 44.50 39.05 -13.49
N VAL A 281 45.02 40.26 -13.26
CA VAL A 281 44.81 40.99 -12.01
C VAL A 281 43.39 41.59 -12.01
N LEU A 282 42.67 41.37 -10.91
CA LEU A 282 41.34 41.90 -10.63
C LEU A 282 41.42 42.89 -9.47
N HIS A 283 40.63 43.95 -9.52
CA HIS A 283 40.52 44.96 -8.45
C HIS A 283 39.13 45.60 -8.46
N ASP A 284 38.75 46.21 -7.34
CA ASP A 284 37.42 46.82 -7.17
C ASP A 284 37.40 48.33 -7.48
N ASP A 285 38.52 48.92 -7.94
CA ASP A 285 38.65 50.35 -8.27
C ASP A 285 37.94 50.79 -9.57
N GLY A 286 36.99 50.00 -10.08
CA GLY A 286 36.25 50.31 -11.29
C GLY A 286 35.75 49.07 -12.03
N ASN A 287 34.93 49.29 -13.07
CA ASN A 287 34.40 48.18 -13.87
C ASN A 287 35.52 47.41 -14.59
N ASP A 288 36.60 48.07 -15.00
CA ASP A 288 37.75 47.50 -15.72
C ASP A 288 38.57 46.48 -14.91
N GLY A 289 38.53 46.62 -13.58
CA GLY A 289 39.11 45.67 -12.64
C GLY A 289 38.29 44.40 -12.44
N LEU A 290 37.02 44.37 -12.88
CA LEU A 290 36.16 43.19 -12.78
C LEU A 290 36.40 42.19 -13.92
N LEU A 291 36.11 40.91 -13.68
CA LEU A 291 36.31 39.84 -14.65
C LEU A 291 35.62 40.10 -15.99
N PHE A 292 34.38 40.59 -15.95
CA PHE A 292 33.55 40.86 -17.13
C PHE A 292 33.59 42.31 -17.61
N LYS A 293 34.39 43.17 -16.97
CA LYS A 293 34.52 44.58 -17.32
C LYS A 293 33.19 45.37 -17.33
N MET A 294 32.24 45.00 -16.47
CA MET A 294 30.89 45.57 -16.41
C MET A 294 30.38 45.66 -14.97
N ALA A 295 29.41 46.54 -14.73
CA ALA A 295 28.83 46.71 -13.40
C ALA A 295 28.14 45.42 -12.90
N PRO A 296 28.27 45.09 -11.60
CA PRO A 296 27.52 43.99 -10.98
C PRO A 296 26.01 44.27 -11.02
N TRP A 297 25.21 43.22 -11.18
CA TRP A 297 23.74 43.29 -11.27
C TRP A 297 23.08 43.52 -9.91
#